data_AF-A0A2Z3V6Z8-F1
#
_entry.id   AF-A0A2Z3V6Z8-F1
#
_cell.length_a   1.000
_cell.length_b   1.000
_cell.length_c   1.000
_cell.angle_alpha   90.00
_cell.angle_beta   90.00
_cell.angle_gamma   90.00
#
_symmetry.space_group_name_H-M   'P 1'
#
loop_
_entity.id
_entity.type
_entity.pdbx_description
1 polymer ?
#
loop_
_entity_poly.entity_id
_entity_poly.type
_entity_poly.pdbx_seq_one_letter_code
_entity_poly.pdbx_strand_id
1 'polypeptide(L)'
;MTAVWQWDGFDAIERDVRTMVADPRWAALPSLARAQAIALRTLAAPDGGRWLFGAHARWYRQDPADGRWHLTAPPVDRGFRAAARVVQVTSMILPHLVPTGPDFTTDRGSVQGFIGPDVPYEITERVRDLVIAQRGRRREDFPLTGSFTEIFAKEVASPVAAIWGTLMWCAYAPAFDGNEVLLSMFGEFLARPLPGDEWVRWLPAASLDDLAALYGERVRAGHPEAAFRLVALMADTADAVRDDPRFRRRADALLIMLDPLLRRIAQDHSVAHHGNDAVRQAWLSRLPPHVTLPDSSPGEHFQHAMYDLVQALAFLAPKGADPRAVAASLLAADLAAFAPRAADGLYPWLDPELRHILHVVLGDPSHPLRGCWPRSGELPSALHPPDRAAAAALLGAAYATGLAWCRLTGTAVPGRGFATASALVHRLTHERDDPIPGVSGTYPRPF
;
A
#
# COMPACT_ATOMS: atom_id res chain seq x y z
N MET A 1 36.74 5.83 -24.60
CA MET A 1 35.53 5.34 -25.27
C MET A 1 34.34 6.04 -24.64
N THR A 2 33.80 7.05 -25.31
CA THR A 2 32.59 7.76 -24.89
C THR A 2 31.40 6.81 -25.07
N ALA A 3 30.69 6.52 -23.98
CA ALA A 3 29.47 5.72 -24.04
C ALA A 3 28.47 6.45 -24.94
N VAL A 4 28.15 5.86 -26.09
CA VAL A 4 27.05 6.32 -26.94
C VAL A 4 25.79 6.15 -26.10
N TRP A 5 25.13 7.26 -25.76
CA TRP A 5 23.82 7.24 -25.12
C TRP A 5 22.86 6.55 -26.08
N GLN A 6 22.60 5.26 -25.83
CA GLN A 6 21.60 4.49 -26.56
C GLN A 6 20.23 5.02 -26.12
N TRP A 7 19.43 5.46 -27.09
CA TRP A 7 18.08 5.97 -26.85
C TRP A 7 17.22 4.90 -26.15
N ASP A 8 16.47 5.31 -25.13
CA ASP A 8 15.54 4.47 -24.37
C ASP A 8 14.10 4.93 -24.65
N GLY A 9 13.33 4.11 -25.35
CA GLY A 9 11.97 4.47 -25.76
C GLY A 9 11.02 4.67 -24.57
N PHE A 10 11.19 3.88 -23.50
CA PHE A 10 10.35 3.98 -22.31
C PHE A 10 10.66 5.28 -21.57
N ASP A 11 11.93 5.56 -21.23
CA ASP A 11 12.26 6.80 -20.51
C ASP A 11 11.96 8.07 -21.34
N ALA A 12 12.07 8.00 -22.67
CA ALA A 12 11.69 9.10 -23.55
C ALA A 12 10.19 9.41 -23.48
N ILE A 13 9.33 8.39 -23.61
CA ILE A 13 7.87 8.54 -23.56
C ILE A 13 7.39 8.92 -22.16
N GLU A 14 7.95 8.31 -21.11
CA GLU A 14 7.60 8.68 -19.74
C GLU A 14 7.88 10.17 -19.48
N ARG A 15 9.05 10.67 -19.88
CA ARG A 15 9.39 12.09 -19.74
C ARG A 15 8.44 12.99 -20.54
N ASP A 16 8.18 12.65 -21.80
CA ASP A 16 7.30 13.43 -22.68
C ASP A 16 5.86 13.49 -22.14
N VAL A 17 5.29 12.37 -21.70
CA VAL A 17 3.95 12.34 -21.09
C VAL A 17 3.92 13.14 -19.79
N ARG A 18 4.92 13.01 -18.92
CA ARG A 18 5.00 13.80 -17.69
C ARG A 18 5.03 15.30 -17.99
N THR A 19 5.82 15.74 -18.97
CA THR A 19 5.86 17.13 -19.40
C THR A 19 4.52 17.59 -19.96
N MET A 20 3.86 16.76 -20.77
CA MET A 20 2.54 17.05 -21.33
C MET A 20 1.46 17.18 -20.25
N VAL A 21 1.43 16.28 -19.28
CA VAL A 21 0.42 16.26 -18.20
C VAL A 21 0.66 17.37 -17.18
N ALA A 22 1.90 17.80 -16.99
CA ALA A 22 2.25 18.93 -16.14
C ALA A 22 1.81 20.30 -16.72
N ASP A 23 1.52 20.38 -18.02
CA ASP A 23 0.97 21.61 -18.63
C ASP A 23 -0.44 21.87 -18.07
N PRO A 24 -0.71 23.04 -17.46
CA PRO A 24 -2.03 23.35 -16.91
C PRO A 24 -3.18 23.24 -17.93
N ARG A 25 -2.89 23.38 -19.22
CA ARG A 25 -3.87 23.23 -20.31
C ARG A 25 -4.35 21.79 -20.46
N TRP A 26 -3.58 20.80 -20.00
CA TRP A 26 -3.93 19.38 -20.08
C TRP A 26 -5.29 19.10 -19.46
N ALA A 27 -5.53 19.59 -18.24
CA ALA A 27 -6.78 19.36 -17.51
C ALA A 27 -8.00 19.97 -18.22
N ALA A 28 -7.80 21.03 -19.02
CA ALA A 28 -8.85 21.70 -19.77
C ALA A 28 -9.17 21.02 -21.12
N LEU A 29 -8.35 20.06 -21.57
CA LEU A 29 -8.59 19.38 -22.85
C LEU A 29 -9.79 18.42 -22.79
N PRO A 30 -10.60 18.35 -23.88
CA PRO A 30 -11.63 17.33 -24.02
C PRO A 30 -11.07 15.92 -23.81
N SER A 31 -11.86 15.02 -23.22
CA SER A 31 -11.44 13.64 -22.93
C SER A 31 -10.92 12.90 -24.16
N LEU A 32 -11.58 13.06 -25.31
CA LEU A 32 -11.16 12.47 -26.58
C LEU A 32 -9.79 13.01 -27.04
N ALA A 33 -9.55 14.31 -26.91
CA ALA A 33 -8.27 14.92 -27.28
C ALA A 33 -7.12 14.42 -26.40
N ARG A 34 -7.38 14.25 -25.09
CA ARG A 34 -6.42 13.63 -24.17
C ARG A 34 -6.15 12.17 -24.52
N ALA A 35 -7.19 11.39 -24.82
CA ALA A 35 -7.06 10.00 -25.23
C ALA A 35 -6.24 9.86 -26.52
N GLN A 36 -6.46 10.73 -27.51
CA GLN A 36 -5.69 10.78 -28.75
C GLN A 36 -4.23 11.16 -28.51
N ALA A 37 -3.97 12.17 -27.67
CA ALA A 37 -2.62 12.58 -27.32
C ALA A 37 -1.80 11.45 -26.66
N ILE A 38 -2.45 10.65 -25.81
CA ILE A 38 -1.86 9.47 -25.19
C ILE A 38 -1.68 8.33 -26.21
N ALA A 39 -2.67 8.09 -27.08
CA ALA A 39 -2.57 7.07 -28.12
C ALA A 39 -1.37 7.27 -29.05
N LEU A 40 -1.05 8.53 -29.39
CA LEU A 40 0.09 8.91 -30.22
C LEU A 40 1.46 8.62 -29.58
N ARG A 41 1.49 8.25 -28.30
CA ARG A 41 2.70 7.96 -27.52
C ARG A 41 2.82 6.48 -27.16
N THR A 42 1.99 5.63 -27.77
CA THR A 42 2.06 4.19 -27.55
C THR A 42 3.35 3.63 -28.12
N LEU A 43 4.04 2.78 -27.35
CA LEU A 43 5.21 2.04 -27.80
C LEU A 43 4.81 0.64 -28.27
N ALA A 44 5.37 0.20 -29.39
CA ALA A 44 5.48 -1.21 -29.72
C ALA A 44 6.87 -1.70 -29.32
N ALA A 45 6.91 -2.74 -28.51
CA ALA A 45 8.12 -3.41 -28.10
C ALA A 45 8.54 -4.49 -29.13
N PRO A 46 9.79 -5.01 -29.05
CA PRO A 46 10.30 -5.99 -30.02
C PRO A 46 9.53 -7.31 -30.10
N ASP A 47 8.86 -7.67 -29.00
CA ASP A 47 7.96 -8.83 -28.89
C ASP A 47 6.58 -8.58 -29.53
N GLY A 48 6.36 -7.40 -30.13
CA GLY A 48 5.08 -6.96 -30.67
C GLY A 48 4.10 -6.44 -29.60
N GLY A 49 4.47 -6.48 -28.32
CA GLY A 49 3.65 -5.98 -27.22
C GLY A 49 3.47 -4.47 -27.31
N ARG A 50 2.25 -3.99 -27.02
CA ARG A 50 1.95 -2.55 -26.99
C ARG A 50 1.97 -2.04 -25.56
N TRP A 51 2.57 -0.86 -25.39
CA TRP A 51 2.86 -0.25 -24.11
C TRP A 51 2.41 1.20 -24.08
N LEU A 52 1.81 1.60 -22.97
CA LEU A 52 1.28 2.94 -22.75
C LEU A 52 1.75 3.45 -21.39
N PHE A 53 2.30 4.66 -21.36
CA PHE A 53 2.47 5.39 -20.10
C PHE A 53 1.28 6.30 -19.90
N GLY A 54 0.49 6.03 -18.87
CA GLY A 54 -0.86 6.59 -18.72
C GLY A 54 -1.17 6.98 -17.29
N ALA A 55 -2.43 6.81 -16.92
CA ALA A 55 -2.98 7.17 -15.62
C ALA A 55 -2.09 6.71 -14.44
N HIS A 56 -2.14 7.49 -13.36
CA HIS A 56 -1.31 7.32 -12.16
C HIS A 56 0.20 7.40 -12.43
N ALA A 57 0.63 7.89 -13.59
CA ALA A 57 2.02 7.91 -14.05
C ALA A 57 2.68 6.52 -13.96
N ARG A 58 2.01 5.51 -14.52
CA ARG A 58 2.49 4.12 -14.60
C ARG A 58 2.39 3.57 -16.01
N TRP A 59 3.14 2.50 -16.24
CA TRP A 59 3.14 1.75 -17.48
C TRP A 59 2.01 0.72 -17.51
N TYR A 60 1.42 0.57 -18.69
CA TYR A 60 0.40 -0.42 -19.01
C TYR A 60 0.84 -1.19 -20.25
N ARG A 61 0.61 -2.51 -20.25
CA ARG A 61 0.85 -3.40 -21.39
C ARG A 61 -0.49 -3.93 -21.89
N GLN A 62 -0.68 -3.92 -23.20
CA GLN A 62 -1.85 -4.54 -23.80
C GLN A 62 -1.67 -6.06 -23.85
N ASP A 63 -2.64 -6.81 -23.33
CA ASP A 63 -2.73 -8.25 -23.50
C ASP A 63 -3.10 -8.54 -24.97
N PRO A 64 -2.26 -9.25 -25.73
CA PRO A 64 -2.55 -9.57 -27.12
C PRO A 64 -3.73 -10.54 -27.29
N ALA A 65 -4.13 -11.28 -26.25
CA ALA A 65 -5.20 -12.27 -26.32
C ALA A 65 -6.59 -11.63 -26.31
N ASP A 66 -6.81 -10.61 -25.48
CA ASP A 66 -8.13 -9.98 -25.30
C ASP A 66 -8.13 -8.45 -25.52
N GLY A 67 -6.96 -7.86 -25.77
CA GLY A 67 -6.79 -6.43 -26.04
C GLY A 67 -6.90 -5.55 -24.79
N ARG A 68 -7.03 -6.11 -23.59
CA ARG A 68 -7.12 -5.34 -22.33
C ARG A 68 -5.76 -4.77 -21.95
N TRP A 69 -5.79 -3.63 -21.26
CA TRP A 69 -4.58 -3.00 -20.74
C TRP A 69 -4.37 -3.41 -19.28
N HIS A 70 -3.21 -3.96 -18.98
CA HIS A 70 -2.82 -4.36 -17.63
C HIS A 70 -1.75 -3.43 -17.09
N LEU A 71 -1.92 -2.98 -15.85
CA LEU A 71 -0.89 -2.24 -15.15
C LEU A 71 0.36 -3.12 -15.03
N THR A 72 1.47 -2.65 -15.59
CA THR A 72 2.63 -3.51 -15.88
C THR A 72 3.91 -2.71 -15.75
N ALA A 73 4.81 -3.09 -14.83
CA ALA A 73 6.10 -2.44 -14.70
C ALA A 73 6.93 -2.59 -15.99
N PRO A 74 7.61 -1.53 -16.46
CA PRO A 74 8.36 -1.60 -17.71
C PRO A 74 9.52 -2.60 -17.58
N PRO A 75 9.92 -3.25 -18.69
CA PRO A 75 11.07 -4.15 -18.70
C PRO A 75 12.35 -3.37 -18.39
N VAL A 76 13.28 -4.03 -17.70
CA VAL A 76 14.57 -3.43 -17.29
C VAL A 76 15.68 -3.64 -18.32
N ASP A 77 15.49 -4.56 -19.28
CA ASP A 77 16.48 -4.84 -20.31
C ASP A 77 16.67 -3.65 -21.26
N ARG A 78 17.88 -3.10 -21.29
CA ARG A 78 18.20 -1.89 -22.08
C ARG A 78 18.07 -2.13 -23.58
N GLY A 79 18.40 -3.33 -24.06
CA GLY A 79 18.27 -3.67 -25.49
C GLY A 79 16.81 -3.66 -25.93
N PHE A 80 15.94 -4.26 -25.12
CA PHE A 80 14.50 -4.30 -25.32
C PHE A 80 13.89 -2.90 -25.32
N ARG A 81 14.25 -2.06 -24.33
CA ARG A 81 13.78 -0.68 -24.23
C ARG A 81 14.25 0.19 -25.40
N ALA A 82 15.49 0.02 -25.86
CA ALA A 82 16.06 0.76 -26.98
C ALA A 82 15.50 0.36 -28.35
N ALA A 83 15.02 -0.88 -28.47
CA ALA A 83 14.42 -1.40 -29.69
C ALA A 83 12.91 -1.07 -29.81
N ALA A 84 12.28 -0.57 -28.74
CA ALA A 84 10.89 -0.12 -28.78
C ALA A 84 10.70 1.04 -29.77
N ARG A 85 9.53 1.14 -30.41
CA ARG A 85 9.22 2.21 -31.38
C ARG A 85 7.87 2.83 -31.04
N VAL A 86 7.74 4.14 -31.24
CA VAL A 86 6.42 4.79 -31.16
C VAL A 86 5.57 4.30 -32.33
N VAL A 87 4.36 3.87 -32.05
CA VAL A 87 3.38 3.40 -33.04
C VAL A 87 2.07 4.16 -32.88
N GLN A 88 1.41 4.39 -34.01
CA GLN A 88 0.05 4.93 -33.99
C GLN A 88 -0.93 3.79 -33.72
N VAL A 89 -1.67 3.91 -32.62
CA VAL A 89 -2.79 3.02 -32.33
C VAL A 89 -4.09 3.71 -32.73
N THR A 90 -4.87 3.04 -33.57
CA THR A 90 -6.19 3.52 -34.03
C THR A 90 -7.31 3.16 -33.06
N SER A 91 -7.07 2.20 -32.16
CA SER A 91 -7.99 1.81 -31.10
C SER A 91 -8.12 2.93 -30.06
N MET A 92 -9.36 3.20 -29.63
CA MET A 92 -9.62 4.19 -28.59
C MET A 92 -9.01 3.76 -27.26
N ILE A 93 -8.19 4.62 -26.66
CA ILE A 93 -7.65 4.42 -25.31
C ILE A 93 -8.79 4.58 -24.30
N LEU A 94 -8.95 3.60 -23.41
CA LEU A 94 -10.02 3.61 -22.41
C LEU A 94 -9.85 4.79 -21.44
N PRO A 95 -10.93 5.45 -20.99
CA PRO A 95 -10.84 6.66 -20.17
C PRO A 95 -10.02 6.52 -18.89
N HIS A 96 -10.05 5.35 -18.23
CA HIS A 96 -9.30 5.09 -17.00
C HIS A 96 -7.78 4.99 -17.20
N LEU A 97 -7.30 4.88 -18.45
CA LEU A 97 -5.87 4.86 -18.79
C LEU A 97 -5.35 6.26 -19.11
N VAL A 98 -6.24 7.24 -19.29
CA VAL A 98 -5.89 8.60 -19.69
C VAL A 98 -5.59 9.43 -18.45
N PRO A 99 -4.41 10.08 -18.37
CA PRO A 99 -4.09 10.96 -17.25
C PRO A 99 -5.11 12.07 -17.06
N THR A 100 -5.51 12.29 -15.82
CA THR A 100 -6.36 13.41 -15.40
C THR A 100 -5.57 14.67 -15.08
N GLY A 101 -4.29 14.52 -14.74
CA GLY A 101 -3.44 15.57 -14.18
C GLY A 101 -3.14 15.26 -12.71
N PRO A 102 -4.10 15.39 -11.79
CA PRO A 102 -3.91 15.10 -10.37
C PRO A 102 -3.39 13.70 -10.06
N ASP A 103 -3.74 12.70 -10.87
CA ASP A 103 -3.24 11.32 -10.74
C ASP A 103 -1.72 11.19 -10.92
N PHE A 104 -1.06 12.16 -11.57
CA PHE A 104 0.41 12.17 -11.73
C PHE A 104 1.13 12.74 -10.50
N THR A 105 0.44 13.59 -9.73
CA THR A 105 1.00 14.27 -8.56
C THR A 105 0.50 13.69 -7.24
N THR A 106 -0.51 12.83 -7.27
CA THR A 106 -1.07 12.14 -6.10
C THR A 106 0.02 11.30 -5.42
N ASP A 107 0.19 11.49 -4.11
CA ASP A 107 1.07 10.66 -3.30
C ASP A 107 0.63 9.18 -3.40
N ARG A 108 1.57 8.31 -3.76
CA ARG A 108 1.31 6.88 -3.92
C ARG A 108 1.38 6.12 -2.60
N GLY A 109 1.76 6.80 -1.52
CA GLY A 109 2.06 6.21 -0.23
C GLY A 109 3.48 5.67 -0.21
N SER A 110 4.05 5.59 0.99
CA SER A 110 5.36 4.98 1.18
C SER A 110 5.26 3.45 1.19
N VAL A 111 6.09 2.80 0.38
CA VAL A 111 6.31 1.35 0.45
C VAL A 111 7.21 0.94 1.63
N GLN A 112 7.71 1.91 2.42
CA GLN A 112 8.48 1.59 3.61
C GLN A 112 7.57 1.01 4.69
N GLY A 113 7.98 -0.11 5.28
CA GLY A 113 7.42 -0.54 6.56
C GLY A 113 7.76 0.46 7.68
N PHE A 114 7.11 0.31 8.83
CA PHE A 114 7.45 1.00 10.08
C PHE A 114 8.60 0.29 10.81
N ILE A 115 9.58 -0.17 10.04
CA ILE A 115 10.74 -0.93 10.48
C ILE A 115 11.95 -0.20 9.94
N GLY A 116 12.71 0.45 10.81
CA GLY A 116 13.64 1.49 10.37
C GLY A 116 13.61 2.68 11.30
N PRO A 117 13.62 3.93 10.78
CA PRO A 117 13.43 5.09 11.63
C PRO A 117 12.01 5.07 12.21
N ASP A 118 11.93 5.30 13.53
CA ASP A 118 10.67 5.43 14.24
C ASP A 118 9.78 6.51 13.61
N VAL A 119 8.48 6.45 13.91
CA VAL A 119 7.60 7.59 13.61
C VAL A 119 8.14 8.86 14.30
N PRO A 120 8.26 9.99 13.57
CA PRO A 120 8.78 11.23 14.13
C PRO A 120 8.13 11.58 15.48
N TYR A 121 8.94 12.04 16.43
CA TYR A 121 8.51 12.31 17.80
C TYR A 121 7.31 13.25 17.85
N GLU A 122 7.29 14.29 17.01
CA GLU A 122 6.21 15.27 16.94
C GLU A 122 4.87 14.65 16.51
N ILE A 123 4.90 13.61 15.67
CA ILE A 123 3.70 12.86 15.28
C ILE A 123 3.25 11.96 16.43
N THR A 124 4.19 11.24 17.03
CA THR A 124 3.94 10.36 18.17
C THR A 124 3.34 11.12 19.36
N GLU A 125 3.83 12.32 19.68
CA GLU A 125 3.27 13.14 20.75
C GLU A 125 1.89 13.70 20.42
N ARG A 126 1.65 14.17 19.18
CA ARG A 126 0.29 14.58 18.76
C ARG A 126 -0.73 13.45 18.95
N VAL A 127 -0.37 12.22 18.58
CA VAL A 127 -1.23 11.05 18.80
C VAL A 127 -1.37 10.73 20.29
N ARG A 128 -0.30 10.82 21.07
CA ARG A 128 -0.33 10.61 22.53
C ARG A 128 -1.31 11.56 23.20
N ASP A 129 -1.29 12.83 22.84
CA ASP A 129 -2.20 13.84 23.38
C ASP A 129 -3.66 13.51 23.11
N LEU A 130 -3.97 13.04 21.88
CA LEU A 130 -5.31 12.57 21.53
C LEU A 130 -5.74 11.38 22.40
N VAL A 131 -4.86 10.40 22.61
CA VAL A 131 -5.15 9.22 23.44
C VAL A 131 -5.39 9.62 24.90
N ILE A 132 -4.52 10.46 25.47
CA ILE A 132 -4.65 10.94 26.86
C ILE A 132 -5.96 11.69 27.05
N ALA A 133 -6.35 12.55 26.11
CA ALA A 133 -7.61 13.31 26.17
C ALA A 133 -8.87 12.44 26.17
N GLN A 134 -8.79 11.19 25.72
CA GLN A 134 -9.89 10.23 25.70
C GLN A 134 -9.81 9.16 26.80
N ARG A 135 -8.78 9.19 27.65
CA ARG A 135 -8.64 8.26 28.76
C ARG A 135 -9.78 8.45 29.77
N GLY A 136 -10.36 7.35 30.23
CA GLY A 136 -11.44 7.37 31.24
C GLY A 136 -12.84 7.71 30.71
N ARG A 137 -13.04 7.79 29.39
CA ARG A 137 -14.38 7.88 28.79
C ARG A 137 -15.21 6.64 29.16
N ARG A 138 -16.49 6.85 29.46
CA ARG A 138 -17.40 5.75 29.82
C ARG A 138 -17.76 4.95 28.58
N ARG A 139 -17.68 3.62 28.70
CA ARG A 139 -18.10 2.69 27.64
C ARG A 139 -19.59 2.79 27.33
N GLU A 140 -20.42 3.20 28.28
CA GLU A 140 -21.87 3.39 28.07
C GLU A 140 -22.16 4.52 27.08
N ASP A 141 -21.40 5.63 27.17
CA ASP A 141 -21.51 6.77 26.25
C ASP A 141 -20.86 6.47 24.89
N PHE A 142 -19.87 5.56 24.90
CA PHE A 142 -19.07 5.19 23.76
C PHE A 142 -18.83 3.67 23.64
N PRO A 143 -19.87 2.86 23.34
CA PRO A 143 -19.70 1.43 23.17
C PRO A 143 -18.76 1.07 22.02
N LEU A 144 -17.98 0.01 22.23
CA LEU A 144 -17.10 -0.60 21.26
C LEU A 144 -17.86 -1.64 20.43
N THR A 145 -17.64 -1.68 19.11
CA THR A 145 -18.35 -2.57 18.17
C THR A 145 -17.39 -3.23 17.18
N GLY A 146 -17.87 -4.24 16.45
CA GLY A 146 -17.13 -4.85 15.35
C GLY A 146 -15.83 -5.55 15.78
N SER A 147 -14.85 -5.58 14.87
CA SER A 147 -13.57 -6.26 15.07
C SER A 147 -12.76 -5.69 16.25
N PHE A 148 -12.98 -4.42 16.61
CA PHE A 148 -12.30 -3.80 17.75
C PHE A 148 -12.60 -4.51 19.08
N THR A 149 -13.73 -5.20 19.21
CA THR A 149 -14.07 -5.98 20.41
C THR A 149 -13.15 -7.17 20.68
N GLU A 150 -12.43 -7.62 19.67
CA GLU A 150 -11.41 -8.68 19.78
C GLU A 150 -10.03 -8.11 20.13
N ILE A 151 -9.79 -6.83 19.81
CA ILE A 151 -8.50 -6.14 19.98
C ILE A 151 -8.38 -5.50 21.37
N PHE A 152 -9.42 -4.82 21.84
CA PHE A 152 -9.39 -3.99 23.04
C PHE A 152 -9.99 -4.67 24.26
N ALA A 153 -9.47 -4.34 25.44
CA ALA A 153 -10.03 -4.77 26.72
C ALA A 153 -11.49 -4.33 26.86
N LYS A 154 -12.27 -5.06 27.67
CA LYS A 154 -13.73 -4.88 27.74
C LYS A 154 -14.15 -3.51 28.25
N GLU A 155 -13.27 -2.82 28.96
CA GLU A 155 -13.49 -1.53 29.60
C GLU A 155 -13.24 -0.36 28.64
N VAL A 156 -12.58 -0.61 27.51
CA VAL A 156 -12.18 0.43 26.55
C VAL A 156 -13.40 0.97 25.80
N ALA A 157 -13.43 2.30 25.68
CA ALA A 157 -14.44 3.05 24.96
C ALA A 157 -14.03 3.29 23.49
N SER A 158 -15.01 3.48 22.60
CA SER A 158 -14.76 3.63 21.16
C SER A 158 -13.85 4.79 20.72
N PRO A 159 -13.66 5.91 21.46
CA PRO A 159 -12.67 6.93 21.09
C PRO A 159 -11.25 6.39 20.94
N VAL A 160 -10.77 5.55 21.86
CA VAL A 160 -9.42 4.95 21.77
C VAL A 160 -9.32 4.04 20.54
N ALA A 161 -10.37 3.26 20.29
CA ALA A 161 -10.44 2.42 19.10
C ALA A 161 -10.54 3.21 17.79
N ALA A 162 -11.17 4.39 17.80
CA ALA A 162 -11.21 5.28 16.64
C ALA A 162 -9.81 5.82 16.31
N ILE A 163 -9.01 6.19 17.32
CA ILE A 163 -7.61 6.63 17.12
C ILE A 163 -6.80 5.46 16.54
N TRP A 164 -6.80 4.30 17.21
CA TRP A 164 -6.06 3.11 16.74
C TRP A 164 -6.50 2.68 15.34
N GLY A 165 -7.80 2.55 15.11
CA GLY A 165 -8.37 2.16 13.83
C GLY A 165 -7.99 3.14 12.73
N THR A 166 -7.98 4.45 13.02
CA THR A 166 -7.54 5.47 12.05
C THR A 166 -6.05 5.31 11.75
N LEU A 167 -5.19 5.11 12.75
CA LEU A 167 -3.76 4.86 12.52
C LEU A 167 -3.53 3.64 11.64
N MET A 168 -4.17 2.51 11.99
CA MET A 168 -4.01 1.25 11.27
C MET A 168 -4.61 1.29 9.87
N TRP A 169 -5.72 2.02 9.66
CA TRP A 169 -6.29 2.21 8.33
C TRP A 169 -5.41 3.15 7.51
N CYS A 170 -4.86 4.23 8.09
CA CYS A 170 -3.98 5.16 7.39
C CYS A 170 -2.61 4.54 7.03
N ALA A 171 -2.12 3.59 7.81
CA ALA A 171 -0.88 2.89 7.55
C ALA A 171 -0.94 2.11 6.22
N TYR A 172 -0.08 2.47 5.27
CA TYR A 172 -0.01 1.77 3.97
C TYR A 172 0.37 0.29 4.14
N ALA A 173 1.40 0.02 4.93
CA ALA A 173 1.91 -1.31 5.28
C ALA A 173 2.17 -1.38 6.80
N PRO A 174 1.19 -1.79 7.63
CA PRO A 174 1.28 -1.86 9.09
C PRO A 174 2.20 -3.00 9.60
N ALA A 175 3.45 -2.99 9.18
CA ALA A 175 4.53 -3.81 9.74
C ALA A 175 5.44 -2.89 10.56
N PHE A 176 5.42 -3.03 11.88
CA PHE A 176 6.07 -2.11 12.83
C PHE A 176 7.24 -2.77 13.54
N ASP A 177 8.27 -2.00 13.89
CA ASP A 177 9.29 -2.46 14.84
C ASP A 177 8.60 -2.82 16.18
N GLY A 178 9.07 -3.88 16.82
CA GLY A 178 8.57 -4.28 18.14
C GLY A 178 8.69 -3.18 19.20
N ASN A 179 9.66 -2.27 19.05
CA ASN A 179 9.93 -1.16 19.96
C ASN A 179 9.23 0.15 19.58
N GLU A 180 8.42 0.16 18.52
CA GLU A 180 7.80 1.38 18.03
C GLU A 180 6.97 2.07 19.14
N VAL A 181 7.31 3.33 19.41
CA VAL A 181 6.72 4.14 20.48
C VAL A 181 5.24 4.40 20.18
N LEU A 182 4.90 4.62 18.91
CA LEU A 182 3.52 4.88 18.49
C LEU A 182 2.56 3.75 18.89
N LEU A 183 2.97 2.49 18.79
CA LEU A 183 2.12 1.36 19.18
C LEU A 183 2.11 1.14 20.68
N SER A 184 3.26 1.35 21.34
CA SER A 184 3.45 1.05 22.75
C SER A 184 2.53 1.87 23.66
N MET A 185 2.14 3.08 23.26
CA MET A 185 1.19 3.91 24.03
C MET A 185 -0.22 3.29 24.15
N PHE A 186 -0.57 2.34 23.27
CA PHE A 186 -1.87 1.66 23.32
C PHE A 186 -1.88 0.45 24.23
N GLY A 187 -0.72 0.02 24.75
CA GLY A 187 -0.56 -1.25 25.48
C GLY A 187 -1.53 -1.43 26.64
N GLU A 188 -1.88 -0.35 27.36
CA GLU A 188 -2.82 -0.42 28.49
C GLU A 188 -4.29 -0.67 28.09
N PHE A 189 -4.64 -0.46 26.82
CA PHE A 189 -6.00 -0.61 26.32
C PHE A 189 -6.25 -1.97 25.66
N LEU A 190 -5.21 -2.70 25.29
CA LEU A 190 -5.37 -3.92 24.50
C LEU A 190 -5.85 -5.10 25.36
N ALA A 191 -6.72 -5.94 24.80
CA ALA A 191 -7.23 -7.16 25.48
C ALA A 191 -6.12 -8.19 25.70
N ARG A 192 -5.11 -8.15 24.84
CA ARG A 192 -3.92 -8.99 24.90
C ARG A 192 -2.72 -8.07 24.66
N PRO A 193 -1.58 -8.31 25.32
CA PRO A 193 -0.35 -7.64 24.96
C PRO A 193 -0.11 -7.76 23.45
N LEU A 194 0.45 -6.72 22.84
CA LEU A 194 0.93 -6.83 21.46
C LEU A 194 1.86 -8.06 21.38
N PRO A 195 1.70 -8.92 20.36
CA PRO A 195 2.47 -10.14 20.28
C PRO A 195 3.97 -9.83 20.29
N GLY A 196 4.64 -10.32 21.34
CA GLY A 196 6.08 -10.46 21.53
C GLY A 196 6.95 -9.20 21.42
N ASP A 197 8.13 -9.29 22.02
CA ASP A 197 9.31 -8.53 21.59
C ASP A 197 9.88 -9.09 20.26
N GLU A 198 8.99 -9.62 19.40
CA GLU A 198 9.36 -10.02 18.05
C GLU A 198 9.76 -8.75 17.30
N TRP A 199 10.86 -8.82 16.57
CA TRP A 199 11.49 -7.66 15.92
C TRP A 199 10.53 -6.89 14.99
N VAL A 200 9.51 -7.58 14.47
CA VAL A 200 8.43 -6.98 13.68
C VAL A 200 7.06 -7.43 14.19
N ARG A 201 6.18 -6.46 14.39
CA ARG A 201 4.76 -6.62 14.65
C ARG A 201 3.97 -6.50 13.35
N TRP A 202 3.38 -7.62 12.94
CA TRP A 202 2.47 -7.70 11.81
C TRP A 202 1.06 -7.38 12.27
N LEU A 203 0.65 -6.12 12.09
CA LEU A 203 -0.72 -5.73 12.42
C LEU A 203 -1.56 -5.80 11.14
N PRO A 204 -2.79 -6.35 11.19
CA PRO A 204 -3.71 -6.21 10.08
C PRO A 204 -4.11 -4.73 9.96
N ALA A 205 -4.29 -4.26 8.73
CA ALA A 205 -4.89 -2.94 8.52
C ALA A 205 -6.34 -2.97 9.05
N ALA A 206 -6.73 -1.93 9.80
CA ALA A 206 -8.14 -1.72 10.12
C ALA A 206 -8.93 -1.46 8.83
N SER A 207 -10.20 -1.84 8.79
CA SER A 207 -11.04 -1.58 7.61
C SER A 207 -11.78 -0.26 7.74
N LEU A 208 -12.12 0.36 6.60
CA LEU A 208 -12.99 1.55 6.61
C LEU A 208 -14.38 1.21 7.18
N ASP A 209 -14.82 -0.04 7.03
CA ASP A 209 -16.10 -0.52 7.57
C ASP A 209 -16.11 -0.49 9.11
N ASP A 210 -14.99 -0.84 9.77
CA ASP A 210 -14.88 -0.76 11.22
C ASP A 210 -15.01 0.69 11.73
N LEU A 211 -14.37 1.64 11.04
CA LEU A 211 -14.49 3.07 11.36
C LEU A 211 -15.91 3.58 11.12
N ALA A 212 -16.51 3.23 9.98
CA ALA A 212 -17.89 3.56 9.66
C ALA A 212 -18.88 2.95 10.68
N ALA A 213 -18.59 1.76 11.21
CA ALA A 213 -19.39 1.10 12.23
C ALA A 213 -19.41 1.87 13.57
N LEU A 214 -18.28 2.45 13.97
CA LEU A 214 -18.20 3.29 15.18
C LEU A 214 -19.11 4.53 15.06
N TYR A 215 -19.09 5.20 13.90
CA TYR A 215 -19.96 6.34 13.61
C TYR A 215 -21.43 5.91 13.51
N GLY A 216 -21.71 4.93 12.66
CA GLY A 216 -23.06 4.51 12.30
C GLY A 216 -23.83 3.93 13.49
N GLU A 217 -23.14 3.24 14.41
CA GLU A 217 -23.79 2.78 15.63
C GLU A 217 -24.29 3.97 16.47
N ARG A 218 -23.45 5.00 16.72
CA ARG A 218 -23.85 6.12 17.58
C ARG A 218 -25.03 6.89 17.02
N VAL A 219 -25.08 7.06 15.70
CA VAL A 219 -26.23 7.68 15.02
C VAL A 219 -27.49 6.85 15.22
N ARG A 220 -27.42 5.54 14.98
CA ARG A 220 -28.58 4.63 15.13
C ARG A 220 -29.07 4.53 16.57
N ALA A 221 -28.18 4.71 17.55
CA ALA A 221 -28.52 4.77 18.97
C ALA A 221 -29.12 6.12 19.40
N GLY A 222 -29.25 7.11 18.49
CA GLY A 222 -29.81 8.42 18.81
C GLY A 222 -28.81 9.36 19.49
N HIS A 223 -27.50 9.12 19.36
CA HIS A 223 -26.44 9.93 19.93
C HIS A 223 -25.56 10.60 18.85
N PRO A 224 -26.11 11.48 18.00
CA PRO A 224 -25.39 12.05 16.86
C PRO A 224 -24.20 12.94 17.28
N GLU A 225 -24.24 13.58 18.45
CA GLU A 225 -23.11 14.37 18.96
C GLU A 225 -21.93 13.46 19.36
N ALA A 226 -22.21 12.25 19.87
CA ALA A 226 -21.17 11.26 20.13
C ALA A 226 -20.59 10.71 18.82
N ALA A 227 -21.43 10.50 17.80
CA ALA A 227 -21.00 10.11 16.46
C ALA A 227 -20.09 11.17 15.84
N PHE A 228 -20.48 12.45 15.91
CA PHE A 228 -19.68 13.57 15.44
C PHE A 228 -18.33 13.66 16.15
N ARG A 229 -18.29 13.47 17.47
CA ARG A 229 -17.03 13.44 18.23
C ARG A 229 -16.08 12.32 17.77
N LEU A 230 -16.61 11.15 17.41
CA LEU A 230 -15.78 10.06 16.86
C LEU A 230 -15.22 10.43 15.49
N VAL A 231 -16.02 11.05 14.62
CA VAL A 231 -15.57 11.52 13.30
C VAL A 231 -14.53 12.64 13.42
N ALA A 232 -14.74 13.59 14.33
CA ALA A 232 -13.74 14.62 14.64
C ALA A 232 -12.42 13.98 15.11
N LEU A 233 -12.50 13.00 16.01
CA LEU A 233 -11.31 12.29 16.49
C LEU A 233 -10.59 11.50 15.39
N MET A 234 -11.32 10.88 14.46
CA MET A 234 -10.73 10.24 13.28
C MET A 234 -10.02 11.27 12.39
N ALA A 235 -10.63 12.43 12.16
CA ALA A 235 -10.01 13.51 11.39
C ALA A 235 -8.76 14.09 12.09
N ASP A 236 -8.83 14.36 13.38
CA ASP A 236 -7.69 14.86 14.18
C ASP A 236 -6.53 13.85 14.18
N THR A 237 -6.85 12.55 14.27
CA THR A 237 -5.83 11.48 14.20
C THR A 237 -5.21 11.41 12.81
N ALA A 238 -6.01 11.51 11.74
CA ALA A 238 -5.50 11.52 10.37
C ALA A 238 -4.59 12.73 10.11
N ASP A 239 -5.00 13.92 10.55
CA ASP A 239 -4.21 15.14 10.43
C ASP A 239 -2.89 15.05 11.22
N ALA A 240 -2.93 14.48 12.44
CA ALA A 240 -1.74 14.28 13.27
C ALA A 240 -0.65 13.45 12.60
N VAL A 241 -1.01 12.48 11.75
CA VAL A 241 -0.05 11.59 11.06
C VAL A 241 0.22 11.98 9.60
N ARG A 242 -0.52 12.95 9.06
CA ARG A 242 -0.50 13.31 7.62
C ARG A 242 0.89 13.72 7.10
N ASP A 243 1.74 14.25 7.97
CA ASP A 243 3.07 14.71 7.58
C ASP A 243 4.04 13.55 7.28
N ASP A 244 3.81 12.35 7.81
CA ASP A 244 4.62 11.16 7.54
C ASP A 244 4.17 10.44 6.26
N PRO A 245 5.08 10.20 5.29
CA PRO A 245 4.76 9.54 4.02
C PRO A 245 4.10 8.15 4.13
N ARG A 246 4.29 7.43 5.25
CA ARG A 246 3.71 6.11 5.49
C ARG A 246 2.20 6.16 5.77
N PHE A 247 1.69 7.31 6.21
CA PHE A 247 0.27 7.54 6.48
C PHE A 247 -0.40 8.50 5.49
N ARG A 248 0.36 9.47 4.97
CA ARG A 248 -0.15 10.65 4.23
C ARG A 248 -1.27 10.35 3.24
N ARG A 249 -1.04 9.44 2.28
CA ARG A 249 -2.01 9.13 1.21
C ARG A 249 -3.39 8.78 1.76
N ARG A 250 -3.45 7.90 2.76
CA ARG A 250 -4.73 7.48 3.33
C ARG A 250 -5.26 8.52 4.29
N ALA A 251 -4.41 9.19 5.07
CA ALA A 251 -4.83 10.33 5.91
C ALA A 251 -5.54 11.43 5.09
N ASP A 252 -4.95 11.84 3.97
CA ASP A 252 -5.57 12.81 3.04
C ASP A 252 -6.92 12.32 2.51
N ALA A 253 -7.00 11.04 2.14
CA ALA A 253 -8.25 10.44 1.68
C ALA A 253 -9.31 10.44 2.79
N LEU A 254 -8.98 10.11 4.04
CA LEU A 254 -9.92 10.12 5.16
C LEU A 254 -10.40 11.54 5.46
N LEU A 255 -9.51 12.52 5.46
CA LEU A 255 -9.87 13.93 5.66
C LEU A 255 -10.87 14.40 4.59
N ILE A 256 -10.66 14.05 3.32
CA ILE A 256 -11.62 14.33 2.24
C ILE A 256 -12.97 13.65 2.49
N MET A 257 -12.96 12.37 2.90
CA MET A 257 -14.18 11.62 3.19
C MET A 257 -14.96 12.22 4.35
N LEU A 258 -14.27 12.73 5.39
CA LEU A 258 -14.90 13.19 6.63
C LEU A 258 -15.27 14.68 6.64
N ASP A 259 -14.65 15.53 5.80
CA ASP A 259 -14.90 16.99 5.76
C ASP A 259 -16.41 17.37 5.74
N PRO A 260 -17.29 16.71 4.96
CA PRO A 260 -18.71 17.05 4.98
C PRO A 260 -19.40 16.83 6.34
N LEU A 261 -19.01 15.79 7.09
CA LEU A 261 -19.57 15.50 8.42
C LEU A 261 -19.07 16.53 9.44
N LEU A 262 -17.83 16.98 9.31
CA LEU A 262 -17.23 17.99 10.19
C LEU A 262 -17.92 19.36 10.03
N ARG A 263 -18.41 19.68 8.82
CA ARG A 263 -19.17 20.91 8.55
C ARG A 263 -20.63 20.83 9.00
N ARG A 264 -21.23 19.64 8.99
CA ARG A 264 -22.65 19.43 9.29
C ARG A 264 -22.90 18.10 10.00
N ILE A 265 -23.22 18.17 11.29
CA ILE A 265 -23.47 17.00 12.16
C ILE A 265 -24.43 15.99 11.52
N ALA A 266 -25.54 16.47 10.91
CA ALA A 266 -26.59 15.62 10.38
C ALA A 266 -26.37 15.06 8.96
N GLN A 267 -25.20 15.29 8.34
CA GLN A 267 -24.98 15.02 6.90
C GLN A 267 -25.28 13.57 6.49
N ASP A 268 -24.89 12.59 7.31
CA ASP A 268 -24.98 11.15 6.98
C ASP A 268 -25.98 10.38 7.85
N HIS A 269 -26.86 11.06 8.59
CA HIS A 269 -27.75 10.38 9.54
C HIS A 269 -28.70 9.38 8.84
N SER A 270 -29.31 9.79 7.73
CA SER A 270 -30.19 8.91 6.96
C SER A 270 -29.43 7.72 6.39
N VAL A 271 -28.21 7.93 5.92
CA VAL A 271 -27.33 6.86 5.39
C VAL A 271 -26.98 5.86 6.49
N ALA A 272 -26.66 6.32 7.71
CA ALA A 272 -26.33 5.46 8.84
C ALA A 272 -27.46 4.48 9.21
N HIS A 273 -28.72 4.86 9.02
CA HIS A 273 -29.87 3.96 9.21
C HIS A 273 -29.96 2.83 8.17
N HIS A 274 -29.30 2.97 7.01
CA HIS A 274 -29.25 1.92 5.99
C HIS A 274 -28.13 0.88 6.22
N GLY A 275 -27.26 1.10 7.22
CA GLY A 275 -26.20 0.17 7.62
C GLY A 275 -24.78 0.72 7.44
N ASN A 276 -23.79 -0.02 7.93
CA ASN A 276 -22.38 0.40 7.89
C ASN A 276 -21.83 0.48 6.47
N ASP A 277 -22.18 -0.50 5.62
CA ASP A 277 -21.75 -0.49 4.22
C ASP A 277 -22.27 0.75 3.47
N ALA A 278 -23.50 1.19 3.76
CA ALA A 278 -24.05 2.41 3.17
C ALA A 278 -23.24 3.66 3.58
N VAL A 279 -22.84 3.75 4.85
CA VAL A 279 -21.96 4.83 5.35
C VAL A 279 -20.60 4.77 4.66
N ARG A 280 -20.00 3.58 4.60
CA ARG A 280 -18.71 3.35 3.94
C ARG A 280 -18.75 3.76 2.47
N GLN A 281 -19.80 3.40 1.74
CA GLN A 281 -19.98 3.79 0.34
C GLN A 281 -20.19 5.30 0.18
N ALA A 282 -20.98 5.93 1.06
CA ALA A 282 -21.14 7.38 1.06
C ALA A 282 -19.81 8.11 1.29
N TRP A 283 -18.98 7.61 2.20
CA TRP A 283 -17.65 8.15 2.44
C TRP A 283 -16.76 7.98 1.21
N LEU A 284 -16.64 6.78 0.66
CA LEU A 284 -15.84 6.51 -0.54
C LEU A 284 -16.28 7.32 -1.77
N SER A 285 -17.58 7.57 -1.93
CA SER A 285 -18.12 8.35 -3.05
C SER A 285 -17.63 9.81 -3.10
N ARG A 286 -17.06 10.32 -2.00
CA ARG A 286 -16.51 11.68 -1.90
C ARG A 286 -15.08 11.77 -2.43
N LEU A 287 -14.41 10.63 -2.56
CA LEU A 287 -13.03 10.61 -3.02
C LEU A 287 -12.95 10.99 -4.50
N PRO A 288 -11.92 11.76 -4.89
CA PRO A 288 -11.63 11.98 -6.30
C PRO A 288 -11.42 10.64 -7.03
N PRO A 289 -11.84 10.52 -8.29
CA PRO A 289 -11.79 9.24 -9.03
C PRO A 289 -10.39 8.69 -9.27
N HIS A 290 -9.35 9.52 -9.11
CA HIS A 290 -7.94 9.10 -9.24
C HIS A 290 -7.36 8.50 -7.95
N VAL A 291 -8.10 8.52 -6.84
CA VAL A 291 -7.65 7.96 -5.56
C VAL A 291 -8.11 6.50 -5.46
N THR A 292 -7.19 5.57 -5.76
CA THR A 292 -7.44 4.13 -5.59
C THR A 292 -7.19 3.72 -4.15
N LEU A 293 -8.17 3.09 -3.49
CA LEU A 293 -8.04 2.54 -2.14
C LEU A 293 -8.41 1.05 -2.13
N PRO A 294 -7.88 0.25 -1.18
CA PRO A 294 -8.27 -1.15 -1.02
C PRO A 294 -9.77 -1.34 -0.77
N ASP A 295 -10.44 -0.34 -0.20
CA ASP A 295 -11.87 -0.39 0.14
C ASP A 295 -12.81 -0.07 -1.05
N SER A 296 -12.32 0.63 -2.07
CA SER A 296 -13.11 0.99 -3.26
C SER A 296 -12.86 0.05 -4.44
N SER A 297 -11.61 -0.38 -4.65
CA SER A 297 -11.21 -1.21 -5.78
C SER A 297 -10.08 -2.17 -5.37
N PRO A 298 -10.40 -3.30 -4.72
CA PRO A 298 -9.39 -4.24 -4.23
C PRO A 298 -8.46 -4.77 -5.33
N GLY A 299 -9.00 -4.98 -6.53
CA GLY A 299 -8.24 -5.50 -7.66
C GLY A 299 -7.26 -4.50 -8.26
N GLU A 300 -7.69 -3.25 -8.48
CA GLU A 300 -6.76 -2.18 -8.90
C GLU A 300 -5.71 -1.93 -7.81
N HIS A 301 -6.12 -1.92 -6.53
CA HIS A 301 -5.17 -1.78 -5.42
C HIS A 301 -4.10 -2.89 -5.43
N PHE A 302 -4.50 -4.15 -5.66
CA PHE A 302 -3.56 -5.26 -5.82
C PHE A 302 -2.60 -5.07 -7.01
N GLN A 303 -3.09 -4.61 -8.17
CA GLN A 303 -2.22 -4.30 -9.31
C GLN A 303 -1.17 -3.23 -8.97
N HIS A 304 -1.58 -2.17 -8.27
CA HIS A 304 -0.66 -1.12 -7.83
C HIS A 304 0.38 -1.64 -6.84
N ALA A 305 -0.03 -2.45 -5.85
CA ALA A 305 0.87 -3.06 -4.88
C ALA A 305 1.88 -4.01 -5.56
N MET A 306 1.43 -4.85 -6.48
CA MET A 306 2.32 -5.71 -7.29
C MET A 306 3.33 -4.91 -8.10
N TYR A 307 2.89 -3.81 -8.73
CA TYR A 307 3.79 -2.93 -9.48
C TYR A 307 4.81 -2.26 -8.55
N ASP A 308 4.41 -1.87 -7.33
CA ASP A 308 5.30 -1.29 -6.32
C ASP A 308 6.32 -2.32 -5.80
N LEU A 309 5.92 -3.59 -5.65
CA LEU A 309 6.85 -4.69 -5.35
C LEU A 309 7.89 -4.89 -6.46
N VAL A 310 7.48 -4.85 -7.73
CA VAL A 310 8.42 -4.92 -8.85
C VAL A 310 9.40 -3.74 -8.82
N GLN A 311 8.93 -2.53 -8.52
CA GLN A 311 9.81 -1.36 -8.37
C GLN A 311 10.79 -1.50 -7.20
N ALA A 312 10.35 -2.03 -6.06
CA ALA A 312 11.22 -2.28 -4.91
C ALA A 312 12.31 -3.32 -5.22
N LEU A 313 12.06 -4.22 -6.18
CA LEU A 313 13.02 -5.23 -6.66
C LEU A 313 13.92 -4.73 -7.80
N ALA A 314 13.82 -3.47 -8.23
CA ALA A 314 14.57 -2.95 -9.38
C ALA A 314 16.10 -3.03 -9.20
N PHE A 315 16.61 -3.09 -7.95
CA PHE A 315 18.03 -3.30 -7.66
C PHE A 315 18.58 -4.66 -8.15
N LEU A 316 17.71 -5.60 -8.55
CA LEU A 316 18.09 -6.89 -9.11
C LEU A 316 18.46 -6.82 -10.59
N ALA A 317 17.99 -5.80 -11.31
CA ALA A 317 18.25 -5.68 -12.75
C ALA A 317 19.76 -5.63 -13.08
N PRO A 318 20.61 -4.85 -12.37
CA PRO A 318 22.06 -4.89 -12.58
C PRO A 318 22.71 -6.25 -12.26
N LYS A 319 22.04 -7.10 -11.47
CA LYS A 319 22.50 -8.46 -11.14
C LYS A 319 22.05 -9.50 -12.19
N GLY A 320 21.38 -9.08 -13.26
CA GLY A 320 20.92 -9.95 -14.35
C GLY A 320 19.62 -10.70 -14.06
N ALA A 321 18.91 -10.37 -12.97
CA ALA A 321 17.62 -10.96 -12.64
C ALA A 321 16.49 -9.99 -13.02
N ASP A 322 15.44 -10.52 -13.65
CA ASP A 322 14.24 -9.75 -13.96
C ASP A 322 13.39 -9.52 -12.69
N PRO A 323 13.21 -8.27 -12.23
CA PRO A 323 12.41 -7.96 -11.06
C PRO A 323 10.97 -8.45 -11.15
N ARG A 324 10.39 -8.53 -12.35
CA ARG A 324 9.02 -8.99 -12.57
C ARG A 324 8.88 -10.48 -12.28
N ALA A 325 9.73 -11.29 -12.88
CA ALA A 325 9.77 -12.73 -12.63
C ALA A 325 10.02 -13.05 -11.14
N VAL A 326 10.91 -12.29 -10.49
CA VAL A 326 11.15 -12.44 -9.05
C VAL A 326 9.92 -12.06 -8.23
N ALA A 327 9.24 -10.95 -8.53
CA ALA A 327 8.03 -10.55 -7.83
C ALA A 327 6.91 -11.60 -7.93
N ALA A 328 6.66 -12.14 -9.13
CA ALA A 328 5.69 -13.22 -9.31
C ALA A 328 6.08 -14.49 -8.53
N SER A 329 7.38 -14.81 -8.49
CA SER A 329 7.86 -15.96 -7.72
C SER A 329 7.69 -15.78 -6.21
N LEU A 330 7.95 -14.59 -5.68
CA LEU A 330 7.75 -14.28 -4.26
C LEU A 330 6.27 -14.30 -3.87
N LEU A 331 5.39 -13.76 -4.73
CA LEU A 331 3.93 -13.92 -4.58
C LEU A 331 3.53 -15.40 -4.56
N ALA A 332 4.12 -16.22 -5.46
CA ALA A 332 3.86 -17.66 -5.49
C ALA A 332 4.29 -18.35 -4.18
N ALA A 333 5.40 -17.93 -3.58
CA ALA A 333 5.87 -18.46 -2.30
C ALA A 333 4.86 -18.18 -1.17
N ASP A 334 4.34 -16.96 -1.11
CA ASP A 334 3.33 -16.57 -0.11
C ASP A 334 2.01 -17.32 -0.31
N LEU A 335 1.53 -17.43 -1.55
CA LEU A 335 0.31 -18.19 -1.85
C LEU A 335 0.49 -19.68 -1.53
N ALA A 336 1.63 -20.27 -1.90
CA ALA A 336 1.92 -21.67 -1.61
C ALA A 336 1.97 -21.96 -0.10
N ALA A 337 2.48 -21.02 0.69
CA ALA A 337 2.58 -21.17 2.14
C ALA A 337 1.23 -21.07 2.87
N PHE A 338 0.31 -20.21 2.40
CA PHE A 338 -0.89 -19.88 3.17
C PHE A 338 -2.22 -20.19 2.48
N ALA A 339 -2.33 -19.96 1.17
CA ALA A 339 -3.59 -20.12 0.45
C ALA A 339 -3.39 -20.38 -1.06
N PRO A 340 -2.97 -21.60 -1.47
CA PRO A 340 -2.64 -21.87 -2.88
C PRO A 340 -3.82 -21.62 -3.84
N ARG A 341 -5.05 -21.87 -3.37
CA ARG A 341 -6.29 -21.66 -4.15
C ARG A 341 -6.65 -20.19 -4.35
N ALA A 342 -6.05 -19.27 -3.59
CA ALA A 342 -6.28 -17.84 -3.77
C ALA A 342 -5.75 -17.33 -5.12
N ALA A 343 -4.79 -18.04 -5.74
CA ALA A 343 -4.21 -17.69 -7.04
C ALA A 343 -5.28 -17.52 -8.15
N ASP A 344 -6.34 -18.34 -8.12
CA ASP A 344 -7.42 -18.30 -9.12
C ASP A 344 -8.12 -16.94 -9.17
N GLY A 345 -8.29 -16.29 -8.01
CA GLY A 345 -8.85 -14.95 -7.90
C GLY A 345 -7.91 -13.83 -8.34
N LEU A 346 -6.60 -14.10 -8.44
CA LEU A 346 -5.58 -13.11 -8.78
C LEU A 346 -5.29 -13.07 -10.29
N TYR A 347 -5.43 -14.19 -11.00
CA TYR A 347 -5.09 -14.27 -12.42
C TYR A 347 -5.73 -13.18 -13.30
N PRO A 348 -7.02 -12.79 -13.13
CA PRO A 348 -7.62 -11.72 -13.93
C PRO A 348 -6.95 -10.35 -13.76
N TRP A 349 -6.28 -10.13 -12.63
CA TRP A 349 -5.66 -8.86 -12.27
C TRP A 349 -4.19 -8.77 -12.65
N LEU A 350 -3.53 -9.91 -12.91
CA LEU A 350 -2.14 -9.94 -13.35
C LEU A 350 -2.05 -9.76 -14.87
N ASP A 351 -0.99 -9.10 -15.32
CA ASP A 351 -0.65 -9.08 -16.74
C ASP A 351 -0.24 -10.49 -17.22
N PRO A 352 -0.28 -10.76 -18.53
CA PRO A 352 -0.11 -12.12 -19.07
C PRO A 352 1.17 -12.81 -18.62
N GLU A 353 2.26 -12.05 -18.48
CA GLU A 353 3.56 -12.59 -18.12
C GLU A 353 3.62 -12.97 -16.65
N LEU A 354 3.21 -12.07 -15.73
CA LEU A 354 3.14 -12.38 -14.31
C LEU A 354 2.14 -13.51 -14.03
N ARG A 355 1.00 -13.54 -14.75
CA ARG A 355 -0.01 -14.60 -14.68
C ARG A 355 0.59 -15.95 -15.06
N HIS A 356 1.32 -16.01 -16.18
CA HIS A 356 1.98 -17.22 -16.64
C HIS A 356 3.04 -17.69 -15.65
N ILE A 357 3.92 -16.79 -15.21
CA ILE A 357 4.99 -17.11 -14.25
C ILE A 357 4.39 -17.64 -12.94
N LEU A 358 3.38 -16.97 -12.40
CA LEU A 358 2.71 -17.42 -11.18
C LEU A 358 2.16 -18.84 -11.34
N HIS A 359 1.46 -19.10 -12.44
CA HIS A 359 0.87 -20.40 -12.72
C HIS A 359 1.92 -21.52 -12.80
N VAL A 360 2.98 -21.34 -13.59
CA VAL A 360 4.01 -22.38 -13.77
C VAL A 360 4.84 -22.59 -12.50
N VAL A 361 5.17 -21.53 -11.77
CA VAL A 361 5.94 -21.64 -10.52
C VAL A 361 5.13 -22.38 -9.45
N LEU A 362 3.82 -22.14 -9.35
CA LEU A 362 2.94 -22.89 -8.44
C LEU A 362 2.75 -24.35 -8.88
N GLY A 363 2.65 -24.61 -10.18
CA GLY A 363 2.39 -25.94 -10.75
C GLY A 363 3.60 -26.88 -10.79
N ASP A 364 4.82 -26.34 -10.95
CA ASP A 364 6.04 -27.14 -11.10
C ASP A 364 7.01 -26.93 -9.91
N PRO A 365 7.16 -27.93 -9.02
CA PRO A 365 8.14 -27.90 -7.92
C PRO A 365 9.61 -27.79 -8.33
N SER A 366 9.94 -28.18 -9.57
CA SER A 366 11.30 -28.11 -10.11
C SER A 366 11.61 -26.79 -10.81
N HIS A 367 10.63 -25.89 -10.92
CA HIS A 367 10.79 -24.64 -11.65
C HIS A 367 11.92 -23.78 -11.07
N PRO A 368 12.88 -23.27 -11.90
CA PRO A 368 14.06 -22.54 -11.42
C PRO A 368 13.74 -21.32 -10.54
N LEU A 369 12.65 -20.62 -10.82
CA LEU A 369 12.22 -19.46 -10.03
C LEU A 369 11.84 -19.81 -8.57
N ARG A 370 11.58 -21.08 -8.22
CA ARG A 370 11.47 -21.49 -6.81
C ARG A 370 12.80 -21.35 -6.05
N GLY A 371 13.91 -21.18 -6.75
CA GLY A 371 15.17 -20.73 -6.17
C GLY A 371 15.10 -19.34 -5.53
N CYS A 372 14.10 -18.52 -5.89
CA CYS A 372 13.84 -17.23 -5.26
C CYS A 372 13.06 -17.33 -3.94
N TRP A 373 12.47 -18.48 -3.63
CA TRP A 373 11.59 -18.62 -2.47
C TRP A 373 12.40 -18.56 -1.17
N PRO A 374 11.84 -17.97 -0.11
CA PRO A 374 12.41 -18.08 1.21
C PRO A 374 12.64 -19.54 1.62
N ARG A 375 13.79 -19.82 2.25
CA ARG A 375 14.12 -21.14 2.81
C ARG A 375 14.54 -20.98 4.25
N SER A 376 13.97 -21.79 5.13
CA SER A 376 14.26 -21.74 6.57
C SER A 376 14.09 -20.34 7.19
N GLY A 377 13.19 -19.52 6.65
CA GLY A 377 12.95 -18.15 7.14
C GLY A 377 13.91 -17.09 6.58
N GLU A 378 14.75 -17.41 5.59
CA GLU A 378 15.69 -16.46 4.98
C GLU A 378 15.45 -16.31 3.48
N LEU A 379 15.68 -15.09 2.98
CA LEU A 379 15.72 -14.85 1.54
C LEU A 379 17.03 -15.34 0.94
N PRO A 380 17.01 -15.93 -0.27
CA PRO A 380 18.21 -16.26 -1.02
C PRO A 380 19.15 -15.06 -1.16
N SER A 381 20.46 -15.29 -1.03
CA SER A 381 21.49 -14.25 -1.08
C SER A 381 21.50 -13.43 -2.36
N ALA A 382 21.05 -14.00 -3.49
CA ALA A 382 20.91 -13.25 -4.74
C ALA A 382 19.88 -12.11 -4.63
N LEU A 383 18.84 -12.29 -3.80
CA LEU A 383 17.74 -11.35 -3.62
C LEU A 383 18.00 -10.30 -2.53
N HIS A 384 19.18 -10.33 -1.94
CA HIS A 384 19.57 -9.43 -0.86
C HIS A 384 19.56 -7.96 -1.34
N PRO A 385 18.73 -7.09 -0.72
CA PRO A 385 18.77 -5.64 -0.93
C PRO A 385 20.17 -5.04 -0.70
N PRO A 386 20.53 -3.94 -1.37
CA PRO A 386 21.85 -3.33 -1.23
C PRO A 386 22.06 -2.60 0.10
N ASP A 387 20.99 -2.06 0.71
CA ASP A 387 21.03 -1.28 1.94
C ASP A 387 19.73 -1.42 2.76
N ARG A 388 19.74 -0.85 3.97
CA ARG A 388 18.59 -0.87 4.90
C ARG A 388 17.34 -0.20 4.33
N ALA A 389 17.49 0.88 3.56
CA ALA A 389 16.35 1.59 2.99
C ALA A 389 15.66 0.76 1.91
N ALA A 390 16.43 0.11 1.04
CA ALA A 390 15.94 -0.83 0.05
C ALA A 390 15.32 -2.07 0.70
N ALA A 391 15.89 -2.56 1.80
CA ALA A 391 15.30 -3.65 2.57
C ALA A 391 13.96 -3.27 3.22
N ALA A 392 13.85 -2.09 3.82
CA ALA A 392 12.59 -1.58 4.38
C ALA A 392 11.52 -1.32 3.32
N ALA A 393 11.91 -0.80 2.15
CA ALA A 393 11.02 -0.60 1.01
C ALA A 393 10.54 -1.94 0.42
N LEU A 394 11.43 -2.93 0.30
CA LEU A 394 11.06 -4.27 -0.18
C LEU A 394 10.14 -4.98 0.80
N LEU A 395 10.41 -4.87 2.11
CA LEU A 395 9.55 -5.44 3.15
C LEU A 395 8.15 -4.84 3.09
N GLY A 396 8.03 -3.50 3.10
CA GLY A 396 6.72 -2.87 3.09
C GLY A 396 5.97 -3.09 1.78
N ALA A 397 6.66 -3.13 0.62
CA ALA A 397 6.05 -3.51 -0.66
C ALA A 397 5.56 -4.97 -0.67
N ALA A 398 6.35 -5.91 -0.14
CA ALA A 398 5.96 -7.31 -0.03
C ALA A 398 4.77 -7.51 0.94
N TYR A 399 4.79 -6.83 2.08
CA TYR A 399 3.69 -6.88 3.05
C TYR A 399 2.41 -6.24 2.51
N ALA A 400 2.51 -5.07 1.87
CA ALA A 400 1.36 -4.41 1.21
C ALA A 400 0.76 -5.28 0.10
N THR A 401 1.59 -5.93 -0.71
CA THR A 401 1.15 -6.91 -1.71
C THR A 401 0.41 -8.07 -1.05
N GLY A 402 0.96 -8.58 0.06
CA GLY A 402 0.34 -9.58 0.93
C GLY A 402 -1.08 -9.22 1.37
N LEU A 403 -1.21 -8.04 1.96
CA LEU A 403 -2.49 -7.49 2.41
C LEU A 403 -3.47 -7.29 1.24
N ALA A 404 -2.99 -6.82 0.10
CA ALA A 404 -3.83 -6.56 -1.07
C ALA A 404 -4.42 -7.85 -1.66
N TRP A 405 -3.63 -8.92 -1.80
CA TRP A 405 -4.16 -10.19 -2.32
C TRP A 405 -5.11 -10.86 -1.31
N CYS A 406 -4.84 -10.73 0.00
CA CYS A 406 -5.76 -11.20 1.04
C CYS A 406 -7.11 -10.47 0.94
N ARG A 407 -7.09 -9.14 0.82
CA ARG A 407 -8.30 -8.31 0.66
C ARG A 407 -9.08 -8.67 -0.61
N LEU A 408 -8.39 -8.86 -1.73
CA LEU A 408 -8.99 -9.21 -3.01
C LEU A 408 -9.65 -10.59 -3.00
N THR A 409 -9.08 -11.55 -2.29
CA THR A 409 -9.54 -12.96 -2.28
C THR A 409 -10.42 -13.30 -1.08
N GLY A 410 -10.54 -12.41 -0.10
CA GLY A 410 -11.20 -12.67 1.18
C GLY A 410 -10.41 -13.61 2.10
N THR A 411 -9.13 -13.83 1.81
CA THR A 411 -8.25 -14.67 2.64
C THR A 411 -7.86 -13.93 3.92
N ALA A 412 -7.81 -14.64 5.04
CA ALA A 412 -7.35 -14.08 6.31
C ALA A 412 -5.84 -13.75 6.27
N VAL A 413 -5.46 -12.62 6.88
CA VAL A 413 -4.05 -12.22 6.98
C VAL A 413 -3.32 -13.13 7.97
N PRO A 414 -2.15 -13.71 7.62
CA PRO A 414 -1.37 -14.52 8.54
C PRO A 414 -0.87 -13.73 9.75
N GLY A 415 -1.11 -14.22 10.96
CA GLY A 415 -0.73 -13.52 12.21
C GLY A 415 0.78 -13.38 12.46
N ARG A 416 1.62 -14.10 11.70
CA ARG A 416 3.09 -14.00 11.74
C ARG A 416 3.68 -13.31 10.49
N GLY A 417 2.85 -12.63 9.71
CA GLY A 417 3.25 -12.05 8.43
C GLY A 417 3.35 -13.10 7.31
N PHE A 418 3.63 -12.61 6.09
CA PHE A 418 3.82 -13.43 4.90
C PHE A 418 5.23 -14.01 4.86
N ALA A 419 5.45 -15.11 4.12
CA ALA A 419 6.72 -15.84 4.12
C ALA A 419 7.84 -14.97 3.54
N THR A 420 7.56 -14.25 2.45
CA THR A 420 8.48 -13.30 1.83
C THR A 420 8.81 -12.15 2.77
N ALA A 421 7.78 -11.50 3.34
CA ALA A 421 7.97 -10.35 4.22
C ALA A 421 8.73 -10.74 5.50
N SER A 422 8.42 -11.89 6.09
CA SER A 422 9.10 -12.43 7.26
C SER A 422 10.56 -12.75 7.00
N ALA A 423 10.88 -13.25 5.80
CA ALA A 423 12.26 -13.56 5.44
C ALA A 423 13.17 -12.34 5.26
N LEU A 424 12.59 -11.15 5.05
CA LEU A 424 13.30 -9.88 5.02
C LEU A 424 13.62 -9.35 6.42
N VAL A 425 12.79 -9.70 7.41
CA VAL A 425 12.97 -9.27 8.81
C VAL A 425 14.29 -9.74 9.36
N HIS A 426 14.63 -11.02 9.17
CA HIS A 426 15.86 -11.61 9.69
C HIS A 426 17.09 -10.78 9.32
N ARG A 427 17.13 -10.23 8.11
CA ARG A 427 18.24 -9.41 7.65
C ARG A 427 18.28 -8.02 8.29
N LEU A 428 17.14 -7.35 8.34
CA LEU A 428 17.04 -6.02 8.95
C LEU A 428 17.46 -6.09 10.44
N THR A 429 17.24 -7.23 11.12
CA THR A 429 17.72 -7.50 12.48
C THR A 429 19.25 -7.56 12.60
N HIS A 430 19.95 -8.08 11.59
CA HIS A 430 21.42 -8.24 11.61
C HIS A 430 22.18 -6.94 11.23
N GLU A 431 21.52 -5.96 10.61
CA GLU A 431 22.11 -4.68 10.17
C GLU A 431 21.83 -3.52 11.14
N ARG A 432 21.39 -3.81 12.37
CA ARG A 432 21.05 -2.81 13.38
C ARG A 432 22.29 -2.40 14.19
N ASP A 433 22.86 -1.24 13.86
CA ASP A 433 23.87 -0.52 14.66
C ASP A 433 23.25 0.14 15.91
N ASP A 434 22.49 -0.61 16.71
CA ASP A 434 22.04 -0.09 17.98
C ASP A 434 23.16 -0.30 19.02
N PRO A 435 23.60 0.75 19.73
CA PRO A 435 24.39 0.53 20.93
C PRO A 435 23.53 -0.30 21.89
N ILE A 436 24.03 -1.47 22.26
CA ILE A 436 23.44 -2.32 23.30
C ILE A 436 23.17 -1.43 24.51
N PRO A 437 21.92 -1.29 24.98
CA PRO A 437 21.63 -0.55 26.21
C PRO A 437 22.43 -1.18 27.35
N GLY A 438 23.46 -0.49 27.82
CA GLY A 438 24.31 -0.94 28.92
C GLY A 438 25.77 -1.27 28.59
N VAL A 439 26.21 -1.22 27.32
CA VAL A 439 27.66 -1.29 27.02
C VAL A 439 28.22 0.13 27.01
N SER A 440 28.49 0.64 28.20
CA SER A 440 29.30 1.84 28.38
C SER A 440 30.64 1.63 27.70
N GLY A 441 30.94 2.45 26.69
CA GLY A 441 32.26 2.53 26.11
C GLY A 441 33.30 2.71 27.21
N THR A 442 34.28 1.80 27.23
CA THR A 442 35.47 1.92 28.06
C THR A 442 36.23 3.17 27.63
N TYR A 443 36.05 4.27 28.37
CA TYR A 443 36.99 5.39 28.33
C TYR A 443 38.36 4.88 28.83
N PRO A 444 39.47 5.16 28.12
CA PRO A 444 40.79 4.91 28.66
C PRO A 444 41.05 5.91 29.78
N ARG A 445 41.36 5.40 30.99
CA ARG A 445 41.90 6.23 32.07
C ARG A 445 43.32 6.67 31.72
N PRO A 446 43.66 7.96 31.75
CA PRO A 446 45.04 8.37 31.85
C PRO A 446 45.48 8.35 33.33
N PHE A 447 46.67 7.80 33.55
CA PHE A 447 47.49 8.06 34.73
C PHE A 447 48.10 9.46 34.64
#